data_AF-A0A8I0L8B1-F1
#
_entry.id   AF-A0A8I0L8B1-F1
#
_cell.length_a   1.000
_cell.length_b   1.000
_cell.length_c   1.000
_cell.angle_alpha   90.00
_cell.angle_beta   90.00
_cell.angle_gamma   90.00
#
_symmetry.space_group_name_H-M   'P 1'
#
loop_
_entity.id
_entity.type
_entity.pdbx_description
1 polymer ?
#
loop_
_entity_poly.entity_id
_entity_poly.type
_entity_poly.pdbx_seq_one_letter_code
_entity_poly.pdbx_strand_id
1 'polypeptide(L)' 'MSKQEVILCESLETSLGRAIERCPHDKLFILTDEHTQRLCLPSLKEVSFLKDAVEINIGAEDVHKTLE' A
#
# COMPACT_ATOMS: atom_id res chain seq x y z
N MET A 1 -15.56 15.17 9.72
CA MET A 1 -14.39 14.43 9.19
C MET A 1 -13.94 13.46 10.27
N SER A 2 -13.85 12.17 10.00
CA SER A 2 -13.22 11.23 10.94
C SER A 2 -11.73 11.55 11.03
N LYS A 3 -11.15 11.43 12.22
CA LYS A 3 -9.73 11.71 12.45
C LYS A 3 -8.89 10.67 11.69
N GLN A 4 -7.97 11.11 10.85
CA GLN A 4 -7.02 10.21 10.18
C GLN A 4 -6.04 9.68 11.23
N GLU A 5 -5.94 8.36 11.33
CA GLU A 5 -5.01 7.70 12.24
C GLU A 5 -3.60 7.71 11.65
N VAL A 6 -2.61 8.16 12.44
CA VAL A 6 -1.20 8.11 12.08
C VAL A 6 -0.56 7.01 12.90
N ILE A 7 0.01 6.01 12.22
CA ILE A 7 0.62 4.84 12.86
C ILE A 7 2.14 4.99 12.78
N LEU A 8 2.79 5.07 13.93
CA LEU A 8 4.24 4.89 14.03
C LEU A 8 4.52 3.38 14.02
N CYS A 9 5.10 2.91 12.92
CA CYS A 9 5.20 1.50 12.62
C CYS A 9 6.53 0.90 13.09
N GLU A 10 6.47 -0.14 13.93
CA GLU A 10 7.64 -0.95 14.32
C GLU A 10 7.78 -2.21 13.44
N SER A 11 6.66 -2.76 12.96
CA SER A 11 6.60 -3.87 12.01
C SER A 11 5.54 -3.59 10.96
N LEU A 12 5.98 -3.42 9.71
CA LEU A 12 5.12 -3.04 8.59
C LEU A 12 4.02 -4.08 8.34
N GLU A 13 4.36 -5.36 8.44
CA GLU A 13 3.41 -6.46 8.33
C GLU A 13 2.30 -6.38 9.39
N THR A 14 2.66 -6.27 10.67
CA THR A 14 1.69 -6.23 11.77
C THR A 14 0.80 -4.99 11.69
N SER A 15 1.39 -3.83 11.40
CA SER A 15 0.68 -2.56 11.32
C SER A 15 -0.27 -2.51 10.11
N LEU A 16 0.16 -2.98 8.94
CA LEU A 16 -0.70 -3.09 7.76
C LEU A 16 -1.84 -4.09 7.98
N GLY A 17 -1.54 -5.27 8.52
CA GLY A 17 -2.55 -6.31 8.75
C GLY A 17 -3.69 -5.80 9.60
N ARG A 18 -3.39 -5.15 10.73
CA ARG A 18 -4.40 -4.54 11.61
C ARG A 18 -5.22 -3.45 10.92
N ALA A 19 -4.59 -2.63 10.07
CA ALA A 19 -5.28 -1.56 9.36
C ALA A 19 -6.24 -2.13 8.30
N ILE A 20 -5.81 -3.14 7.56
CA ILE A 20 -6.59 -3.83 6.53
C ILE A 20 -7.76 -4.59 7.16
N GLU A 21 -7.54 -5.34 8.25
CA GLU A 21 -8.60 -6.08 8.96
C GLU A 21 -9.72 -5.18 9.49
N ARG A 22 -9.40 -3.94 9.88
CA ARG A 22 -10.40 -2.96 10.35
C ARG A 22 -11.25 -2.39 9.22
N CYS A 23 -10.91 -2.66 7.96
CA CYS A 23 -11.62 -2.20 6.78
C CYS A 23 -12.09 -3.40 5.95
N PRO A 24 -13.30 -3.94 6.20
CA PRO A 24 -13.86 -5.00 5.38
C PRO A 24 -13.90 -4.57 3.90
N HIS A 25 -13.31 -5.38 3.04
CA HIS A 25 -13.17 -5.10 1.62
C HIS A 25 -13.33 -6.39 0.82
N ASP A 26 -13.74 -6.26 -0.44
CA ASP A 26 -13.84 -7.35 -1.42
C ASP A 26 -12.60 -7.42 -2.31
N LYS A 27 -11.91 -6.29 -2.51
CA LYS A 27 -10.67 -6.16 -3.27
C LYS A 27 -9.68 -5.24 -2.58
N LEU A 28 -8.41 -5.58 -2.69
CA LEU A 28 -7.29 -4.77 -2.20
C LEU A 28 -6.48 -4.26 -3.39
N PHE A 29 -6.10 -2.99 -3.35
CA PHE A 29 -5.27 -2.35 -4.37
C PHE A 29 -4.01 -1.77 -3.72
N ILE A 30 -2.86 -1.98 -4.36
CA ILE A 30 -1.58 -1.38 -3.98
C ILE A 30 -1.19 -0.40 -5.08
N LEU A 31 -1.29 0.89 -4.77
CA LEU A 31 -0.86 1.96 -5.67
C LEU A 31 0.57 2.39 -5.29
N THR A 32 1.50 2.24 -6.22
CA THR A 32 2.91 2.64 -6.05
C THR A 32 3.41 3.37 -7.29
N ASP A 33 4.40 4.23 -7.12
CA ASP A 33 5.22 4.66 -8.26
C ASP A 33 6.28 3.60 -8.60
N GLU A 34 6.90 3.73 -9.78
CA GLU A 34 7.93 2.79 -10.25
C GLU A 34 9.09 2.60 -9.26
N HIS A 35 9.47 3.64 -8.54
CA HIS A 35 10.55 3.59 -7.57
C HIS A 35 10.16 2.79 -6.33
N THR A 36 8.98 3.07 -5.77
CA THR A 36 8.44 2.40 -4.59
C THR A 36 8.09 0.96 -4.92
N GLN A 37 7.55 0.69 -6.10
CA GLN A 37 7.30 -0.66 -6.58
C GLN A 37 8.60 -1.47 -6.64
N ARG A 38 9.68 -0.90 -7.20
CA ARG A 38 10.94 -1.62 -7.36
C ARG A 38 11.69 -1.79 -6.03
N LEU A 39 11.71 -0.77 -5.18
CA LEU A 39 12.59 -0.69 -4.01
C LEU A 39 11.91 -1.12 -2.71
N CYS A 40 10.59 -0.94 -2.58
CA CYS A 40 9.88 -1.12 -1.31
C CYS A 40 8.90 -2.28 -1.35
N LEU A 41 8.15 -2.45 -2.46
CA LEU A 41 7.15 -3.52 -2.58
C LEU A 41 7.70 -4.94 -2.39
N PRO A 42 8.95 -5.28 -2.80
CA PRO A 42 9.50 -6.62 -2.55
C PRO A 42 9.52 -7.01 -1.08
N SER A 43 9.67 -6.04 -0.16
CA SER A 43 9.65 -6.28 1.29
C SER A 43 8.28 -6.69 1.82
N LEU A 44 7.22 -6.49 1.03
CA LEU A 44 5.83 -6.83 1.36
C LEU A 44 5.38 -8.14 0.70
N LYS A 45 6.18 -8.76 -0.16
CA LYS A 45 5.78 -9.95 -0.94
C LYS A 45 5.52 -11.19 -0.09
N GLU A 46 6.17 -11.30 1.07
CA GLU A 46 5.99 -12.42 2.00
C GLU A 46 4.71 -12.29 2.84
N VAL A 47 4.00 -11.15 2.74
CA VAL A 47 2.85 -10.85 3.57
C VAL A 47 1.58 -11.48 2.98
N SER A 48 1.07 -12.50 3.67
CA SER A 48 -0.02 -13.36 3.18
C SER A 48 -1.30 -12.63 2.76
N PHE A 49 -1.71 -11.58 3.48
CA PHE A 49 -2.93 -10.83 3.19
C PHE A 49 -2.80 -9.86 2.00
N LEU A 50 -1.60 -9.68 1.43
CA LEU A 50 -1.38 -8.87 0.23
C LEU A 50 -1.31 -9.73 -1.04
N LYS A 51 -1.36 -11.06 -0.92
CA LYS A 51 -1.15 -12.00 -2.04
C LYS A 51 -2.10 -11.80 -3.22
N ASP A 52 -3.36 -11.45 -2.93
CA ASP A 52 -4.40 -11.24 -3.95
C ASP A 52 -4.64 -9.74 -4.24
N ALA A 53 -3.76 -8.87 -3.75
CA ALA A 53 -3.87 -7.44 -4.01
C ALA A 53 -3.55 -7.12 -5.48
N VAL A 54 -4.31 -6.19 -6.05
CA VAL A 54 -4.09 -5.69 -7.40
C VAL A 54 -3.08 -4.56 -7.35
N GLU A 55 -1.93 -4.74 -7.99
CA GLU A 55 -0.91 -3.70 -8.12
C GLU A 55 -1.31 -2.69 -9.22
N ILE A 56 -1.24 -1.40 -8.89
CA ILE A 56 -1.35 -0.29 -9.82
C ILE A 56 -0.04 0.48 -9.74
N ASN A 57 0.71 0.48 -10.83
CA ASN A 57 1.99 1.16 -10.92
C ASN A 57 1.87 2.44 -11.75
N ILE A 58 2.38 3.55 -11.23
CA ILE A 58 2.40 4.85 -11.90
C ILE A 58 3.85 5.32 -12.14
N GLY A 59 4.04 6.24 -13.08
CA GLY A 59 5.37 6.83 -13.33
C GLY A 59 5.91 7.52 -12.07
N ALA A 60 7.23 7.46 -11.88
CA ALA A 60 7.90 8.11 -10.76
C ALA A 60 8.06 9.61 -10.99
N GLU A 61 8.29 10.36 -9.90
CA GLU A 61 8.42 11.83 -9.90
C GLU A 61 7.13 12.63 -10.07
N ASP A 62 7.23 13.94 -9.83
CA ASP A 62 6.09 14.85 -9.75
C ASP A 62 5.36 15.04 -11.08
N VAL A 63 6.03 14.79 -12.21
CA VAL A 63 5.44 14.95 -13.55
C VAL A 63 4.32 13.95 -13.83
N HIS A 64 4.24 12.86 -13.06
CA HIS A 64 3.20 11.83 -13.17
C HIS A 64 2.09 11.97 -12.11
N LYS A 65 2.07 13.07 -11.34
CA LYS A 65 0.99 13.40 -10.38
C LYS A 65 -0.15 14.15 -11.07
N THR A 66 -0.70 13.54 -12.12
CA THR A 66 -1.78 14.09 -12.96
C THR A 66 -3.12 13.41 -12.68
N LEU A 67 -4.20 13.99 -13.21
CA LEU A 67 -5.53 13.34 -13.22
C LEU A 67 -5.77 12.50 -14.47
N GLU A 68 -4.92 12.68 -15.49
CA GLU A 68 -4.83 11.89 -16.71
C GLU A 68 -4.05 10.60 -16.43
#